data_AF-A0A828U431-F1
#
_entry.id   AF-A0A828U431-F1
#
_cell.length_a   1.000
_cell.length_b   1.000
_cell.length_c   1.000
_cell.angle_alpha   90.00
_cell.angle_beta   90.00
_cell.angle_gamma   90.00
#
_symmetry.space_group_name_H-M   'P 1'
#
loop_
_entity.id
_entity.type
_entity.pdbx_description
1 polymer ?
#
loop_
_entity_poly.entity_id
_entity_poly.type
_entity_poly.pdbx_seq_one_letter_code
_entity_poly.pdbx_strand_id
1 'polypeptide(L)' 'MRTRIDYQADKYCFTELNESPPLRRQWQDVLEVCRQEEAGSKERLRIALLNVDYVTTFELPFRLVLTRAPQLIAVLREE' A
#
# COMPACT_ATOMS: atom_id res chain seq x y z
N MET A 1 -0.55 27.98 -12.77
CA MET A 1 0.60 27.05 -12.62
C MET A 1 0.43 26.29 -11.32
N ARG A 2 0.11 24.99 -11.35
CA ARG A 2 0.13 24.15 -10.14
C ARG A 2 1.55 23.63 -9.98
N THR A 3 2.27 24.17 -9.00
CA THR A 3 3.57 23.66 -8.57
C THR A 3 3.38 22.19 -8.18
N ARG A 4 3.84 21.27 -9.04
CA ARG A 4 3.74 19.84 -8.78
C ARG A 4 4.87 19.52 -7.80
N ILE A 5 4.53 19.54 -6.52
CA ILE A 5 5.45 19.16 -5.45
C ILE A 5 5.53 17.63 -5.48
N ASP A 6 6.65 17.12 -5.97
CA ASP A 6 6.96 15.70 -5.98
C ASP A 6 7.50 15.32 -4.60
N TYR A 7 6.67 14.68 -3.79
CA TYR A 7 7.08 14.20 -2.48
C TYR A 7 7.77 12.86 -2.66
N GLN A 8 9.09 12.83 -2.53
CA GLN A 8 9.85 11.59 -2.49
C GLN A 8 9.65 10.93 -1.11
N ALA A 9 8.69 10.01 -1.02
CA ALA A 9 8.37 9.25 0.19
C ALA A 9 9.38 8.10 0.46
N ASP A 10 10.65 8.32 0.16
CA ASP A 10 11.66 7.26 0.05
C ASP A 10 12.42 6.98 1.36
N LYS A 11 12.13 7.72 2.44
CA LYS A 11 13.01 7.65 3.61
C LYS A 11 12.77 6.44 4.50
N TYR A 12 11.58 5.83 4.47
CA TYR A 12 11.25 4.72 5.38
C TYR A 12 10.27 3.71 4.77
N CYS A 13 10.77 2.51 4.46
CA CYS A 13 9.94 1.32 4.26
C CYS A 13 9.77 0.63 5.61
N PHE A 14 8.56 0.65 6.16
CA PHE A 14 8.24 -0.05 7.40
C PHE A 14 7.77 -1.47 7.09
N THR A 15 8.48 -2.43 7.66
CA THR A 15 8.17 -3.86 7.60
C THR A 15 8.24 -4.40 9.02
N GLU A 16 7.27 -5.20 9.43
CA GLU A 16 7.38 -5.98 10.67
C GLU A 16 8.72 -6.72 10.74
N LEU A 17 9.42 -6.56 11.88
CA LEU A 17 10.73 -7.17 12.11
C LEU A 17 10.70 -8.71 12.04
N ASN A 18 9.56 -9.30 12.39
CA ASN A 18 9.31 -10.74 12.36
C ASN A 18 8.42 -11.15 11.17
N GLU A 19 8.40 -10.36 10.09
CA GLU A 19 7.63 -10.69 8.89
C GLU A 19 7.97 -12.11 8.40
N SER A 20 6.95 -12.96 8.39
CA SER A 20 7.10 -14.34 7.92
C SER A 20 7.49 -14.37 6.44
N PRO A 21 8.39 -15.27 6.00
CA PRO A 21 8.72 -15.45 4.58
C PRO A 21 7.53 -15.51 3.61
N PRO A 22 6.40 -16.20 3.91
CA PRO A 22 5.21 -16.15 3.06
C PRO A 22 4.60 -14.76 2.94
N LEU A 23 4.55 -14.00 4.02
CA LEU A 23 3.97 -12.65 4.04
C LEU A 23 4.77 -11.68 3.17
N ARG A 24 6.10 -11.80 3.19
CA ARG A 24 6.97 -11.05 2.28
C ARG A 24 6.66 -11.35 0.82
N ARG A 25 6.42 -12.62 0.50
CA ARG A 25 6.10 -13.06 -0.87
C ARG A 25 4.75 -12.52 -1.32
N GLN A 26 3.74 -12.53 -0.45
CA GLN A 26 2.44 -11.92 -0.72
C GLN A 26 2.57 -10.43 -1.03
N TRP A 27 3.38 -9.71 -0.25
CA TRP A 27 3.64 -8.29 -0.52
C TRP A 27 4.34 -8.04 -1.86
N GLN A 28 5.31 -8.88 -2.22
CA GLN A 28 5.97 -8.77 -3.53
C GLN A 28 4.97 -8.98 -4.68
N ASP A 29 4.11 -9.97 -4.55
CA ASP A 29 3.07 -10.28 -5.53
C ASP A 29 2.09 -9.11 -5.70
N VAL A 30 1.61 -8.55 -4.59
CA VAL A 30 0.75 -7.36 -4.59
C VAL A 30 1.41 -6.16 -5.27
N LEU A 31 2.69 -5.89 -4.97
CA LEU A 31 3.41 -4.76 -5.58
C LEU A 31 3.63 -4.98 -7.09
N GLU A 32 3.83 -6.23 -7.51
CA GLU A 32 3.96 -6.58 -8.92
C GLU A 32 2.64 -6.38 -9.66
N VAL A 33 1.53 -6.91 -9.12
CA VAL A 33 0.18 -6.72 -9.69
C VAL A 33 -0.17 -5.23 -9.75
N CYS A 34 0.09 -4.48 -8.68
CA CYS A 34 -0.15 -3.04 -8.65
C CYS A 34 0.66 -2.27 -9.71
N ARG A 35 1.85 -2.77 -10.07
CA ARG A 35 2.69 -2.17 -11.11
C ARG A 35 2.19 -2.54 -12.50
N GLN A 36 1.81 -3.80 -12.72
CA GLN A 36 1.32 -4.29 -14.01
C GLN A 36 0.00 -3.61 -14.40
N GLU A 37 -0.92 -3.45 -13.45
CA GLU A 37 -2.24 -2.85 -13.69
C GLU A 37 -2.22 -1.31 -13.61
N GLU A 38 -1.04 -0.68 -13.44
CA GLU A 38 -0.88 0.76 -13.20
C GLU A 38 -1.85 1.29 -12.12
N ALA A 39 -2.06 0.46 -11.08
CA ALA A 39 -3.13 0.63 -10.11
C ALA A 39 -3.05 1.99 -9.41
N GLY A 40 -4.18 2.68 -9.29
CA GLY A 40 -4.30 3.91 -8.50
C GLY A 40 -4.29 3.63 -6.99
N SER A 41 -4.18 4.66 -6.15
CA SER A 41 -4.04 4.49 -4.68
C SER A 41 -5.14 3.65 -4.03
N LYS A 42 -6.40 3.82 -4.45
CA LYS A 42 -7.53 3.03 -3.95
C LYS A 42 -7.44 1.57 -4.38
N GLU A 43 -7.06 1.32 -5.63
CA GLU A 43 -6.96 -0.03 -6.19
C GLU A 43 -5.80 -0.80 -5.57
N ARG A 44 -4.64 -0.15 -5.37
CA ARG A 44 -3.50 -0.73 -4.63
C ARG A 44 -3.90 -1.21 -3.25
N LEU A 45 -4.69 -0.40 -2.55
CA LEU A 45 -5.20 -0.73 -1.22
C LEU A 45 -6.17 -1.93 -1.28
N ARG A 46 -7.06 -1.96 -2.28
CA ARG A 46 -7.99 -3.08 -2.49
C ARG A 46 -7.26 -4.39 -2.77
N ILE A 47 -6.27 -4.37 -3.68
CA ILE A 47 -5.44 -5.53 -4.01
C ILE A 47 -4.72 -6.04 -2.76
N ALA A 48 -4.11 -5.17 -1.97
CA ALA A 48 -3.42 -5.57 -0.75
C ALA A 48 -4.36 -6.20 0.28
N LEU A 49 -5.54 -5.62 0.51
CA LEU A 49 -6.54 -6.14 1.45
C LEU A 49 -7.10 -7.51 1.04
N LEU A 50 -7.09 -7.83 -0.26
CA LEU A 50 -7.56 -9.11 -0.79
C LEU A 50 -6.49 -10.21 -0.77
N ASN A 51 -5.21 -9.83 -0.83
CA ASN A 51 -4.11 -10.78 -1.07
C ASN A 51 -3.14 -10.94 0.11
N VAL A 52 -3.15 -10.02 1.08
CA VAL A 52 -2.27 -10.05 2.25
C VAL A 52 -3.06 -10.46 3.50
N ASP A 53 -2.64 -11.58 4.11
CA ASP A 53 -3.35 -12.25 5.19
C ASP A 53 -3.28 -11.47 6.53
N TYR A 54 -2.17 -10.76 6.77
CA TYR A 54 -1.96 -9.97 7.97
C TYR A 54 -1.45 -8.58 7.59
N VAL A 55 -2.33 -7.60 7.72
CA VAL A 55 -2.04 -6.20 7.44
C VAL A 55 -2.37 -5.38 8.67
N THR A 56 -1.36 -4.77 9.26
CA THR A 56 -1.62 -3.68 10.19
C THR A 56 -2.00 -2.44 9.37
N THR A 57 -3.05 -1.73 9.80
CA THR A 57 -3.47 -0.47 9.15
C THR A 57 -2.34 0.55 9.05
N PHE A 58 -1.34 0.43 9.93
CA PHE A 58 -0.17 1.29 9.99
C PHE A 58 0.82 1.07 8.84
N GLU A 59 1.09 -0.18 8.43
CA GLU A 59 2.12 -0.47 7.41
C GLU A 59 1.64 -0.20 5.97
N LEU A 60 0.34 -0.34 5.71
CA LEU A 60 -0.31 -0.13 4.41
C LEU A 60 0.12 1.16 3.68
N PRO A 61 0.05 2.36 4.31
CA PRO A 61 0.44 3.61 3.65
C PRO A 61 1.88 3.59 3.15
N PHE A 62 2.78 2.96 3.89
CA PHE A 62 4.20 2.94 3.57
C PHE A 62 4.51 1.89 2.51
N ARG A 63 3.94 0.69 2.61
CA ARG A 63 4.14 -0.39 1.62
C ARG A 63 3.61 -0.03 0.25
N LEU A 64 2.46 0.65 0.18
CA LEU A 64 1.77 0.95 -1.08
C LEU A 64 1.98 2.39 -1.56
N VAL A 65 2.77 3.18 -0.82
CA VAL A 65 3.02 4.61 -1.08
C VAL A 65 1.70 5.39 -1.23
N LEU A 66 0.80 5.21 -0.26
CA LEU A 66 -0.52 5.83 -0.29
C LEU A 66 -0.47 7.23 0.32
N THR A 67 -0.91 8.22 -0.44
CA THR A 67 -1.26 9.54 0.11
C THR A 67 -2.66 9.47 0.71
N ARG A 68 -2.88 10.06 1.90
CA ARG A 68 -4.20 10.10 2.57
C ARG A 68 -4.79 8.70 2.84
N ALA A 69 -3.97 7.77 3.31
CA ALA A 69 -4.39 6.39 3.56
C ALA A 69 -5.57 6.24 4.53
N PRO A 70 -5.67 6.96 5.67
CA PRO A 70 -6.83 6.85 6.54
C PRO A 70 -8.15 7.18 5.83
N GLN A 71 -8.15 8.19 4.96
CA GLN A 71 -9.31 8.58 4.17
C GLN A 71 -9.65 7.53 3.11
N LEU A 72 -8.64 6.94 2.45
CA LEU A 72 -8.85 5.85 1.49
C LEU A 72 -9.42 4.60 2.16
N ILE A 73 -8.95 4.25 3.37
CA ILE A 73 -9.43 3.13 4.15
C ILE A 73 -10.88 3.37 4.61
N ALA A 74 -11.20 4.60 5.03
CA ALA A 74 -12.58 4.97 5.37
C ALA A 74 -13.50 4.79 4.16
N VAL A 75 -13.13 5.31 2.99
CA VAL A 75 -13.91 5.15 1.75
C VAL A 75 -14.13 3.68 1.39
N LEU A 76 -13.12 2.82 1.53
CA LEU A 76 -13.28 1.38 1.26
C LEU A 76 -14.11 0.64 2.32
N ARG A 77 -14.20 1.16 3.55
CA ARG A 77 -15.05 0.60 4.60
C ARG A 77 -16.52 0.98 4.45
N GLU A 78 -16.77 2.12 3.79
CA GLU A 78 -18.12 2.65 3.55
C GLU A 78 -18.71 2.18 2.20
N GLU A 79 -17.93 1.47 1.37
CA GLU A 79 -18.37 0.74 0.17
C GLU A 79 -18.94 -0.65 0.51
#